data_AF-A0AA41XXJ2-F1
#
_entry.id   AF-A0AA41XXJ2-F1
#
_cell.length_a   1.000
_cell.length_b   1.000
_cell.length_c   1.000
_cell.angle_alpha   90.00
_cell.angle_beta   90.00
_cell.angle_gamma   90.00
#
_symmetry.space_group_name_H-M   'P 1'
#
loop_
_entity.id
_entity.type
_entity.pdbx_description
1 polymer ?
#
loop_
_entity_poly.entity_id
_entity_poly.type
_entity_poly.pdbx_seq_one_letter_code
_entity_poly.pdbx_strand_id
1 'polypeptide(L)'
;MAKSKAAIFRQRFIGLANSSQGSEQEIWFRRCIAREFIKFMRASGINLHHINNVKIKYIERYFTYRYHQGVKAVVLQRELSA
;
A
#
# COMPACT_ATOMS: atom_id res chain seq x y z
N MET A 1 8.08 18.68 16.49
CA MET A 1 6.94 18.66 15.53
C MET A 1 6.26 17.31 15.59
N ALA A 2 5.02 17.25 16.09
CA ALA A 2 4.28 16.00 16.18
C ALA A 2 3.89 15.52 14.78
N LYS A 3 4.43 14.38 14.33
CA LYS A 3 3.99 13.75 13.07
C LYS A 3 2.51 13.40 13.22
N SER A 4 1.67 13.90 12.31
CA SER A 4 0.24 13.57 12.28
C SER A 4 0.05 12.04 12.26
N LYS A 5 -1.01 11.52 12.88
CA LYS A 5 -1.28 10.08 13.01
C LYS A 5 -1.22 9.35 11.66
N ALA A 6 -1.63 10.02 10.57
CA ALA A 6 -1.51 9.49 9.21
C ALA A 6 -0.05 9.32 8.72
N ALA A 7 0.86 10.20 9.14
CA ALA A 7 2.29 10.09 8.83
C ALA A 7 2.94 8.91 9.60
N ILE A 8 2.52 8.70 10.86
CA ILE A 8 2.95 7.53 11.66
C ILE A 8 2.47 6.23 10.99
N PHE A 9 1.22 6.19 10.54
CA PHE A 9 0.69 5.07 9.78
C PHE A 9 1.53 4.80 8.51
N ARG A 10 1.81 5.82 7.68
CA ARG A 10 2.62 5.65 6.47
C ARG A 10 4.01 5.10 6.78
N GLN A 11 4.65 5.62 7.83
CA GLN A 11 5.98 5.16 8.24
C GLN A 11 5.95 3.70 8.73
N ARG A 12 4.93 3.31 9.52
CA ARG A 12 4.73 1.92 9.95
C ARG A 12 4.38 0.99 8.79
N PHE A 13 3.56 1.43 7.85
CA PHE A 13 3.15 0.64 6.68
C PHE A 13 4.34 0.31 5.79
N ILE A 14 5.21 1.29 5.52
CA ILE A 14 6.48 1.07 4.81
C ILE A 14 7.44 0.22 5.65
N GLY A 15 7.45 0.41 6.99
CA GLY A 15 8.23 -0.40 7.91
C GLY A 15 7.88 -1.88 7.83
N LEU A 16 6.59 -2.23 7.77
CA LEU A 16 6.16 -3.62 7.59
C LEU A 16 6.66 -4.21 6.27
N ALA A 17 6.59 -3.46 5.17
CA ALA A 17 7.13 -3.89 3.88
C ALA A 17 8.65 -4.14 3.92
N ASN A 18 9.38 -3.46 4.82
CA ASN A 18 10.81 -3.65 5.02
C ASN A 18 11.13 -4.84 5.94
N SER A 19 10.26 -5.12 6.89
CA SER A 19 10.44 -6.17 7.89
C SER A 19 9.92 -7.54 7.43
N SER A 20 9.24 -7.62 6.28
CA SER A 20 8.82 -8.89 5.71
C SER A 20 10.03 -9.71 5.24
N GLN A 21 10.08 -10.99 5.60
CA GLN A 21 11.06 -11.94 5.07
C GLN A 21 10.89 -12.11 3.55
N GLY A 22 12.01 -12.21 2.83
CA GLY A 22 12.05 -12.36 1.37
C GLY A 22 13.35 -11.84 0.77
N SER A 23 13.54 -12.06 -0.53
CA SER A 23 14.69 -11.51 -1.27
C SER A 23 14.62 -9.98 -1.37
N GLU A 24 15.76 -9.31 -1.56
CA GLU A 24 15.80 -7.83 -1.68
C GLU A 24 14.83 -7.29 -2.76
N GLN A 25 14.66 -8.04 -3.85
CA GLN A 25 13.72 -7.73 -4.93
C GLN A 25 12.25 -7.76 -4.46
N GLU A 26 11.89 -8.71 -3.59
CA GLU A 26 10.54 -8.82 -3.03
C GLU A 26 10.27 -7.71 -2.02
N ILE A 27 11.25 -7.37 -1.18
CA ILE A 27 11.19 -6.24 -0.26
C ILE A 27 11.00 -4.93 -1.04
N TRP A 28 11.77 -4.75 -2.12
CA TRP A 28 11.61 -3.59 -3.01
C TRP A 28 10.23 -3.55 -3.68
N PHE A 29 9.73 -4.70 -4.15
CA PHE A 29 8.41 -4.79 -4.76
C PHE A 29 7.30 -4.43 -3.78
N ARG A 30 7.32 -4.98 -2.55
CA ARG A 30 6.39 -4.64 -1.46
C ARG A 30 6.47 -3.15 -1.08
N ARG A 31 7.67 -2.56 -1.07
CA ARG A 31 7.83 -1.10 -0.88
C ARG A 31 7.15 -0.29 -1.97
N CYS A 32 7.23 -0.71 -3.23
CA CYS A 32 6.54 -0.05 -4.34
C CYS A 32 5.02 -0.10 -4.16
N ILE A 33 4.46 -1.29 -3.91
CA ILE A 33 3.02 -1.48 -3.62
C ILE A 33 2.59 -0.56 -2.48
N ALA A 34 3.34 -0.56 -1.38
CA ALA A 34 3.02 0.25 -0.21
C ALA A 34 2.99 1.75 -0.53
N ARG A 35 3.93 2.24 -1.35
CA ARG A 35 3.96 3.64 -1.81
C ARG A 35 2.79 3.96 -2.73
N GLU A 36 2.45 3.08 -3.66
CA GLU A 36 1.33 3.26 -4.58
C GLU A 36 -0.01 3.25 -3.84
N PHE A 37 -0.19 2.36 -2.88
CA PHE A 37 -1.35 2.34 -2.01
C PHE A 37 -1.49 3.64 -1.21
N ILE A 38 -0.39 4.17 -0.66
CA ILE A 38 -0.38 5.47 0.04
C ILE A 38 -0.75 6.63 -0.90
N LYS A 39 -0.25 6.62 -2.15
CA LYS A 39 -0.61 7.62 -3.16
C LYS A 39 -2.11 7.55 -3.48
N PHE A 40 -2.63 6.35 -3.71
CA PHE A 40 -4.06 6.12 -3.94
C PHE A 40 -4.92 6.61 -2.77
N MET A 41 -4.52 6.32 -1.53
CA MET A 41 -5.23 6.80 -0.34
C MET A 41 -5.27 8.33 -0.28
N ARG A 42 -4.15 9.01 -0.58
CA ARG A 42 -4.11 10.48 -0.65
C ARG A 42 -5.01 11.02 -1.76
N ALA A 43 -4.94 10.45 -2.96
CA ALA A 43 -5.75 10.87 -4.11
C ALA A 43 -7.26 10.67 -3.87
N SER A 44 -7.62 9.61 -3.15
CA SER A 44 -9.01 9.29 -2.83
C SER A 44 -9.55 10.01 -1.57
N GLY A 45 -8.75 10.85 -0.92
CA GLY A 45 -9.13 11.52 0.33
C GLY A 45 -9.22 10.59 1.56
N ILE A 46 -8.69 9.36 1.45
CA ILE A 46 -8.71 8.37 2.53
C ILE A 46 -7.57 8.67 3.50
N ASN A 47 -7.91 9.21 4.66
CA ASN A 47 -6.96 9.43 5.74
C ASN A 47 -7.06 8.32 6.79
N LEU A 48 -6.21 7.30 6.64
CA LEU A 48 -6.06 6.26 7.66
C LEU A 48 -5.10 6.73 8.76
N HIS A 49 -5.57 6.64 10.00
CA HIS A 49 -4.78 6.96 11.20
C HIS A 49 -4.14 5.71 11.82
N HIS A 50 -4.63 4.51 11.50
CA HIS A 50 -4.17 3.24 12.05
C HIS A 50 -4.20 2.13 10.99
N ILE A 51 -3.27 1.18 11.11
CA ILE A 51 -3.13 0.05 10.17
C ILE A 51 -4.33 -0.90 10.23
N ASN A 52 -4.90 -1.07 11.42
CA ASN A 52 -6.08 -1.89 11.65
C ASN A 52 -7.36 -1.30 11.04
N ASN A 53 -7.33 -0.02 10.62
CA ASN A 53 -8.46 0.62 9.94
C ASN A 53 -8.42 0.42 8.42
N VAL A 54 -7.40 -0.29 7.89
CA VAL A 54 -7.39 -0.72 6.50
C VAL A 54 -8.49 -1.78 6.32
N LYS A 55 -9.64 -1.33 5.79
CA LYS A 55 -10.75 -2.21 5.43
C LYS A 55 -10.51 -2.81 4.05
N ILE A 56 -11.01 -4.03 3.85
CA ILE A 56 -10.95 -4.76 2.56
C ILE A 56 -11.44 -3.89 1.40
N LYS A 57 -12.52 -3.12 1.59
CA LYS A 57 -13.04 -2.17 0.58
C LYS A 57 -12.00 -1.17 0.02
N TYR A 58 -10.99 -0.79 0.81
CA TYR A 58 -9.94 0.13 0.36
C TYR A 58 -8.90 -0.59 -0.49
N ILE A 59 -8.65 -1.87 -0.19
CA ILE A 59 -7.79 -2.75 -0.97
C ILE A 59 -8.48 -3.04 -2.31
N GLU A 60 -9.77 -3.40 -2.31
CA GLU A 60 -10.56 -3.59 -3.53
C GLU A 60 -10.55 -2.35 -4.42
N ARG A 61 -10.85 -1.17 -3.86
CA ARG A 61 -10.79 0.10 -4.61
C ARG A 61 -9.38 0.40 -5.15
N TYR A 62 -8.33 0.04 -4.43
CA TYR A 62 -6.96 0.19 -4.92
C TYR A 62 -6.72 -0.70 -6.14
N PHE A 63 -7.12 -1.98 -6.10
CA PHE A 63 -6.99 -2.88 -7.25
C PHE A 63 -7.82 -2.41 -8.45
N THR A 64 -9.03 -1.93 -8.22
CA THR A 64 -9.84 -1.30 -9.28
C THR A 64 -9.14 -0.09 -9.87
N TYR A 65 -8.58 0.80 -9.05
CA TYR A 65 -7.80 1.95 -9.50
C TYR A 65 -6.59 1.54 -10.35
N ARG A 66 -5.84 0.53 -9.91
CA ARG A 66 -4.68 0.00 -10.65
C ARG A 66 -5.07 -0.66 -11.96
N TYR A 67 -6.18 -1.38 -11.98
CA TYR A 67 -6.75 -1.94 -13.20
C TYR A 67 -7.12 -0.84 -14.21
N HIS A 68 -7.78 0.23 -13.75
CA HIS A 68 -8.08 1.39 -14.59
C HIS A 68 -6.84 2.16 -15.08
N GLN A 69 -5.71 2.09 -14.36
CA GLN A 69 -4.43 2.61 -14.85
C GLN A 69 -3.79 1.75 -15.95
N GLY A 70 -4.39 0.62 -16.33
CA GLY A 70 -3.85 -0.28 -17.35
C GLY A 70 -2.76 -1.20 -16.82
N VAL A 71 -2.66 -1.38 -15.50
CA VAL A 71 -1.73 -2.34 -14.91
C VAL A 71 -2.16 -3.75 -15.28
N LYS A 72 -1.22 -4.53 -15.83
CA LYS A 72 -1.50 -5.91 -16.26
C LYS A 72 -1.98 -6.77 -15.10
N ALA A 73 -2.95 -7.65 -15.37
CA ALA A 73 -3.52 -8.56 -14.37
C ALA A 73 -2.45 -9.41 -13.65
N VAL A 74 -1.39 -9.84 -14.36
CA VAL A 74 -0.27 -10.59 -13.76
C VAL A 74 0.48 -9.79 -12.68
N VAL A 75 0.60 -8.48 -12.87
CA VAL A 75 1.22 -7.60 -11.87
C VAL A 75 0.30 -7.48 -10.67
N LEU A 76 -1.01 -7.27 -10.88
CA LEU A 76 -2.01 -7.22 -9.80
C LEU A 76 -2.07 -8.52 -8.99
N GLN A 77 -2.00 -9.68 -9.65
CA GLN A 77 -1.92 -10.97 -8.97
C GLN A 77 -0.64 -11.09 -8.14
N ARG A 78 0.50 -10.67 -8.68
CA ARG A 78 1.75 -10.62 -7.93
C ARG A 78 1.67 -9.66 -6.73
N GLU A 79 0.98 -8.53 -6.87
CA GLU A 79 0.73 -7.59 -5.77
C GLU A 79 -0.19 -8.18 -4.69
N LEU A 80 -1.14 -9.04 -5.07
CA LEU A 80 -2.04 -9.75 -4.15
C LEU A 80 -1.35 -10.89 -3.40
N SER A 81 -0.40 -11.57 -4.04
CA SER A 81 0.33 -12.71 -3.45
C SER A 81 1.55 -12.32 -2.63
N ALA A 82 2.02 -11.07 -2.72
CA ALA A 82 3.22 -10.56 -2.04
C ALA A 82 2.95 -10.16 -0.59
#